data_AF-A0A9Q0NNK2-F1
#
_entry.id   AF-A0A9Q0NNK2-F1
#
_cell.length_a   1.000
_cell.length_b   1.000
_cell.length_c   1.000
_cell.angle_alpha   90.00
_cell.angle_beta   90.00
_cell.angle_gamma   90.00
#
_symmetry.space_group_name_H-M   'P 1'
#
loop_
_entity.id
_entity.type
_entity.pdbx_description
1 polymer ?
#
loop_
_entity_poly.entity_id
_entity_poly.type
_entity_poly.pdbx_seq_one_letter_code
_entity_poly.pdbx_strand_id
1 'polypeptide(L)'
;MNYPSVTRHFILLMSFLLLIFTACDAFCYLRTSVHLKITNQLGSGLDLTVHCKSKDEDLGVHVVHYDGDYTMDFCSNAWGTTQYFCGMTWSGKLHWFDIFVARRDSFRCGNCTWRILPRGPCMTYTIGESKEYKCYHWNGEVL
;
A
#
# COMPACT_ATOMS: atom_id res chain seq x y z
N MET A 1 -22.12 26.68 40.16
CA MET A 1 -21.03 25.80 40.67
C MET A 1 -20.02 25.65 39.55
N ASN A 2 -18.90 26.36 39.62
CA ASN A 2 -17.81 26.21 38.65
C ASN A 2 -16.94 25.03 39.10
N TYR A 3 -16.71 24.06 38.22
CA TYR A 3 -15.82 22.91 38.47
C TYR A 3 -14.50 23.08 37.69
N PRO A 4 -13.65 24.06 38.05
CA PRO A 4 -12.44 24.40 37.31
C PRO A 4 -11.45 23.23 37.21
N SER A 5 -11.46 22.32 38.19
CA SER A 5 -10.64 21.10 38.16
C SER A 5 -11.08 20.15 37.04
N VAL A 6 -12.38 19.91 36.89
CA VAL A 6 -12.93 19.01 35.85
C VAL A 6 -12.64 19.61 34.47
N THR A 7 -12.87 20.91 34.29
CA THR A 7 -12.54 21.63 33.05
C THR A 7 -11.05 21.57 32.72
N ARG A 8 -10.15 21.67 33.70
CA ARG A 8 -8.70 21.56 33.50
C ARG A 8 -8.28 20.17 33.02
N HIS A 9 -8.82 19.10 33.61
CA HIS A 9 -8.50 17.73 33.19
C HIS A 9 -9.02 17.44 31.77
N PHE A 10 -10.21 17.93 31.43
CA PHE A 10 -10.73 17.82 30.06
C PHE A 10 -9.87 18.61 29.05
N ILE A 11 -9.42 19.82 29.39
CA ILE A 11 -8.53 20.61 28.52
C ILE A 11 -7.19 19.88 28.30
N LEU A 12 -6.60 19.30 29.35
CA LEU A 12 -5.34 18.55 29.25
C LEU A 12 -5.50 17.26 28.43
N LEU A 13 -6.63 16.56 28.56
CA LEU A 13 -6.94 15.39 27.74
C LEU A 13 -7.09 15.79 26.26
N MET A 14 -7.85 16.85 25.98
CA MET A 14 -8.06 17.35 24.61
C MET A 14 -6.76 17.84 23.97
N SER A 15 -5.91 18.56 24.71
CA SER A 15 -4.60 18.99 24.20
C SER A 15 -3.67 17.80 23.93
N PHE A 16 -3.67 16.78 24.79
CA PHE A 16 -2.92 15.56 24.59
C PHE A 16 -3.40 14.78 23.35
N LEU A 17 -4.71 14.65 23.14
CA LEU A 17 -5.30 14.02 21.95
C LEU A 17 -4.94 14.79 20.66
N LEU A 18 -4.98 16.13 20.69
CA LEU A 18 -4.57 16.98 19.57
C LEU A 18 -3.09 16.83 19.24
N LEU A 19 -2.22 16.69 20.24
CA LEU A 19 -0.78 16.45 20.04
C LEU A 19 -0.53 15.06 19.44
N ILE A 20 -1.25 14.02 19.86
CA ILE A 20 -1.13 12.67 19.28
C ILE A 20 -1.57 12.67 17.81
N PHE A 21 -2.71 13.30 17.51
CA PHE A 21 -3.25 13.34 16.16
C PHE A 21 -2.30 14.07 15.20
N THR A 22 -1.80 15.24 15.59
CA THR A 22 -0.83 15.99 14.79
C THR A 22 0.52 15.29 14.66
N ALA A 23 0.96 14.53 15.68
CA ALA A 23 2.17 13.72 15.59
C ALA A 23 2.04 12.56 14.60
N CYS A 24 0.85 11.93 14.48
CA CYS A 24 0.59 10.87 13.51
C CYS A 24 0.74 11.37 12.08
N ASP A 25 0.13 12.52 11.77
CA ASP A 25 0.25 13.17 10.46
C ASP A 25 1.69 13.67 10.21
N ALA A 26 2.32 14.31 11.18
CA ALA A 26 3.73 14.73 11.15
C ALA A 26 4.68 13.57 10.81
N PHE A 27 4.37 12.36 11.29
CA PHE A 27 5.16 11.17 11.01
C PHE A 27 5.09 10.78 9.53
N CYS A 28 3.99 11.05 8.82
CA CYS A 28 3.90 10.87 7.36
C CYS A 28 4.72 11.90 6.58
N TYR A 29 4.86 13.15 7.08
CA TYR A 29 5.68 14.16 6.42
C TYR A 29 7.19 13.83 6.40
N LEU A 30 7.66 13.02 7.35
CA LEU A 30 9.04 12.49 7.38
C LEU A 30 9.21 11.17 6.59
N ARG A 31 8.14 10.67 5.96
CA ARG A 31 8.09 9.38 5.27
C ARG A 31 7.85 9.56 3.77
N THR A 32 8.13 8.50 3.01
CA THR A 32 7.73 8.46 1.60
C THR A 32 6.23 8.19 1.53
N SER A 33 5.46 9.16 1.03
CA SER A 33 4.06 8.94 0.63
C SER A 33 4.03 8.05 -0.61
N VAL A 34 3.26 6.97 -0.55
CA VAL A 34 3.15 5.97 -1.61
C VAL A 34 1.70 5.86 -2.05
N HIS A 35 1.45 6.15 -3.32
CA HIS A 35 0.23 5.82 -4.04
C HIS A 35 0.50 4.62 -4.95
N LEU A 36 0.00 3.44 -4.54
CA LEU A 36 0.19 2.19 -5.26
C LEU A 36 -1.12 1.76 -5.90
N LYS A 37 -1.08 1.52 -7.21
CA LYS A 37 -2.20 1.01 -7.99
C LYS A 37 -1.93 -0.40 -8.50
N ILE A 38 -2.89 -1.29 -8.39
CA ILE A 38 -2.88 -2.66 -8.95
C ILE A 38 -3.92 -2.72 -10.07
N THR A 39 -3.47 -2.89 -11.30
CA THR A 39 -4.32 -2.98 -12.48
C THR A 39 -4.41 -4.43 -12.95
N ASN A 40 -5.63 -4.94 -13.12
CA ASN A 40 -5.84 -6.27 -13.69
C ASN A 40 -5.63 -6.26 -15.21
N GLN A 41 -4.61 -6.99 -15.68
CA GLN A 41 -4.26 -7.13 -17.10
C GLN A 41 -4.17 -8.60 -17.50
N LEU A 42 -4.94 -9.47 -16.85
CA LEU A 42 -4.97 -10.92 -17.14
C LEU A 42 -5.63 -11.26 -18.48
N GLY A 43 -6.50 -10.38 -18.97
CA GLY A 43 -7.29 -10.57 -20.19
C GLY A 43 -8.78 -10.40 -19.93
N SER A 44 -9.54 -10.14 -21.01
CA SER A 44 -10.99 -9.93 -20.93
C SER A 44 -11.70 -11.14 -20.30
N GLY A 45 -12.64 -10.87 -19.38
CA GLY A 45 -13.44 -11.89 -18.70
C GLY A 45 -12.77 -12.57 -17.50
N LEU A 46 -11.56 -12.16 -17.12
CA LEU A 46 -10.89 -12.65 -15.91
C LEU A 46 -10.93 -11.61 -14.80
N ASP A 47 -11.59 -11.95 -13.71
CA ASP A 47 -11.56 -11.17 -12.48
C ASP A 47 -10.36 -11.55 -11.63
N LEU A 48 -9.69 -10.53 -11.10
CA LEU A 48 -8.58 -10.67 -10.17
C LEU A 48 -9.07 -10.40 -8.76
N THR A 49 -9.04 -11.41 -7.88
CA THR A 49 -9.28 -11.21 -6.45
C THR A 49 -7.98 -10.90 -5.75
N VAL A 50 -7.86 -9.71 -5.16
CA VAL A 50 -6.69 -9.21 -4.46
C VAL A 50 -6.94 -9.20 -2.96
N HIS A 51 -6.04 -9.79 -2.17
CA HIS A 51 -6.03 -9.69 -0.71
C HIS A 51 -4.65 -9.26 -0.25
N CYS A 52 -4.52 -8.00 0.17
CA CYS A 52 -3.24 -7.43 0.59
C CYS A 52 -3.17 -7.25 2.09
N LYS A 53 -1.99 -7.48 2.66
CA LYS A 53 -1.71 -7.31 4.08
C LYS A 53 -0.32 -6.71 4.29
N SER A 54 -0.14 -6.02 5.39
CA SER A 54 1.17 -5.74 5.99
C SER A 54 1.34 -6.57 7.25
N LYS A 55 2.40 -6.29 8.03
CA LYS A 55 2.58 -6.89 9.36
C LYS A 55 1.43 -6.54 10.31
N ASP A 56 0.95 -5.30 10.25
CA ASP A 56 0.07 -4.72 11.27
C ASP A 56 -1.36 -4.47 10.77
N GLU A 57 -1.59 -4.57 9.45
CA GLU A 57 -2.84 -4.17 8.82
C GLU A 57 -3.27 -5.18 7.76
N ASP A 58 -4.55 -5.56 7.77
CA ASP A 58 -5.20 -6.33 6.72
C ASP A 58 -6.09 -5.40 5.90
N LEU A 59 -5.77 -5.23 4.61
CA LEU A 59 -6.49 -4.31 3.72
C LEU A 59 -7.77 -4.93 3.13
N GLY A 60 -8.08 -6.18 3.48
CA GLY A 60 -9.25 -6.89 3.03
C GLY A 60 -9.13 -7.44 1.61
N VAL A 61 -10.25 -8.00 1.15
CA VAL A 61 -10.37 -8.67 -0.16
C VAL A 61 -11.11 -7.75 -1.13
N HIS A 62 -10.54 -7.57 -2.32
CA HIS A 62 -11.08 -6.71 -3.38
C HIS A 62 -11.13 -7.48 -4.69
N VAL A 63 -12.23 -7.37 -5.43
CA VAL A 63 -12.35 -7.93 -6.78
C VAL A 63 -12.07 -6.81 -7.79
N VAL A 64 -11.12 -7.07 -8.68
CA VAL A 64 -10.69 -6.15 -9.73
C VAL A 64 -11.03 -6.76 -11.08
N HIS A 65 -12.03 -6.22 -11.74
CA HIS A 65 -12.42 -6.62 -13.09
C HIS A 65 -11.30 -6.33 -14.10
N TYR A 66 -11.36 -6.95 -15.28
CA TYR A 66 -10.39 -6.68 -16.35
C TYR A 66 -10.30 -5.18 -16.66
N ASP A 67 -9.07 -4.67 -16.77
CA ASP A 67 -8.72 -3.26 -16.95
C ASP A 67 -9.14 -2.33 -15.80
N GLY A 68 -9.69 -2.89 -14.71
CA GLY A 68 -9.96 -2.21 -13.46
C GLY A 68 -8.72 -2.06 -12.58
N ASP A 69 -8.87 -1.22 -11.57
CA ASP A 69 -7.82 -0.84 -10.63
C ASP A 69 -8.25 -1.05 -9.17
N TYR A 70 -7.29 -1.46 -8.34
CA TYR A 70 -7.36 -1.34 -6.88
C TYR A 70 -6.20 -0.48 -6.39
N THR A 71 -6.49 0.51 -5.54
CA THR A 71 -5.49 1.48 -5.05
C THR A 71 -5.31 1.39 -3.55
N MET A 72 -4.09 1.63 -3.09
CA MET A 72 -3.78 1.79 -1.67
C MET A 72 -2.82 2.97 -1.48
N ASP A 73 -3.05 3.73 -0.42
CA ASP A 73 -2.29 4.91 -0.04
C ASP A 73 -1.70 4.68 1.36
N PHE A 74 -0.39 4.87 1.50
CA PHE A 74 0.29 4.69 2.79
C PHE A 74 1.60 5.46 2.86
N CYS A 75 2.15 5.57 4.08
CA CYS A 75 3.44 6.20 4.34
C CYS A 75 4.50 5.15 4.69
N SER A 76 5.45 4.92 3.78
CA SER A 76 6.56 3.98 3.99
C SER A 76 7.50 4.49 5.08
N ASN A 77 7.78 3.66 6.09
CA ASN A 77 8.58 4.08 7.23
C ASN A 77 10.05 4.31 6.87
N ALA A 78 10.66 5.31 7.53
CA ALA A 78 12.06 5.69 7.28
C ALA A 78 13.07 4.59 7.64
N TRP A 79 12.68 3.63 8.49
CA TRP A 79 13.52 2.47 8.85
C TRP A 79 13.56 1.38 7.77
N GLY A 80 12.83 1.56 6.65
CA GLY A 80 12.88 0.65 5.51
C GLY A 80 12.30 -0.73 5.81
N THR A 81 11.32 -0.81 6.70
CA THR A 81 10.67 -2.06 7.14
C THR A 81 9.23 -2.19 6.65
N THR A 82 8.63 -1.15 6.06
CA THR A 82 7.29 -1.24 5.49
C THR A 82 7.28 -2.26 4.34
N GLN A 83 6.34 -3.19 4.43
CA GLN A 83 6.13 -4.24 3.44
C GLN A 83 4.63 -4.52 3.34
N TYR A 84 4.15 -4.61 2.10
CA TYR A 84 2.82 -5.13 1.80
C TYR A 84 2.98 -6.32 0.86
N PHE A 85 2.26 -7.38 1.19
CA PHE A 85 2.22 -8.61 0.41
C PHE A 85 0.78 -8.93 0.05
N CYS A 86 0.57 -9.42 -1.16
CA CYS A 86 -0.75 -9.66 -1.70
C CYS A 86 -0.89 -11.09 -2.20
N GLY A 87 -1.98 -11.74 -1.79
CA GLY A 87 -2.54 -12.89 -2.48
C GLY A 87 -3.38 -12.41 -3.66
N MET A 88 -3.17 -12.99 -4.82
CA MET A 88 -3.81 -12.63 -6.08
C MET A 88 -4.40 -13.90 -6.68
N THR A 89 -5.72 -14.01 -6.69
CA THR A 89 -6.42 -15.21 -7.14
C THR A 89 -7.20 -14.93 -8.41
N TRP A 90 -7.00 -15.77 -9.42
CA TRP A 90 -7.84 -15.82 -10.63
C TRP A 90 -7.93 -17.28 -11.11
N SER A 91 -9.04 -17.63 -11.76
CA SER A 91 -9.29 -19.00 -12.24
C SER A 91 -9.07 -20.09 -11.18
N GLY A 92 -9.36 -19.77 -9.90
CA GLY A 92 -9.17 -20.67 -8.76
C GLY A 92 -7.72 -20.91 -8.32
N LYS A 93 -6.73 -20.22 -8.91
CA LYS A 93 -5.31 -20.33 -8.55
C LYS A 93 -4.85 -19.11 -7.78
N LEU A 94 -4.19 -19.34 -6.65
CA LEU A 94 -3.58 -18.30 -5.82
C LEU A 94 -2.12 -18.08 -6.26
N HIS A 95 -1.79 -16.82 -6.52
CA HIS A 95 -0.43 -16.35 -6.71
C HIS A 95 -0.10 -15.34 -5.60
N TRP A 96 1.17 -15.28 -5.21
CA TRP A 96 1.62 -14.42 -4.12
C TRP A 96 2.77 -13.52 -4.58
N PHE A 97 2.74 -12.26 -4.13
CA PHE A 97 3.82 -11.32 -4.38
C PHE A 97 3.92 -10.25 -3.28
N ASP A 98 5.15 -9.86 -2.95
CA ASP A 98 5.44 -8.68 -2.14
C ASP A 98 5.28 -7.41 -2.99
N ILE A 99 4.06 -6.88 -3.05
CA ILE A 99 3.69 -5.76 -3.92
C ILE A 99 4.44 -4.47 -3.56
N PHE A 100 4.83 -4.32 -2.29
CA PHE A 100 5.69 -3.24 -1.84
C PHE A 100 6.71 -3.74 -0.82
N VAL A 101 7.98 -3.41 -1.04
CA VAL A 101 9.06 -3.61 -0.08
C VAL A 101 9.85 -2.32 0.01
N ALA A 102 9.86 -1.66 1.17
CA ALA A 102 10.45 -0.33 1.33
C ALA A 102 11.90 -0.24 0.80
N ARG A 103 12.73 -1.25 1.08
CA ARG A 103 14.12 -1.30 0.57
C ARG A 103 14.22 -1.39 -0.96
N ARG A 104 13.23 -1.99 -1.61
CA ARG A 104 13.16 -2.15 -3.07
C ARG A 104 12.53 -0.93 -3.75
N ASP A 105 11.53 -0.32 -3.10
CA ASP A 105 10.55 0.53 -3.77
C ASP A 105 10.45 1.96 -3.25
N SER A 106 10.92 2.29 -2.04
CA SER A 106 10.71 3.64 -1.47
C SER A 106 11.30 4.78 -2.33
N PHE A 107 12.34 4.51 -3.13
CA PHE A 107 12.92 5.49 -4.07
C PHE A 107 12.27 5.49 -5.45
N ARG A 108 11.38 4.54 -5.73
CA ARG A 108 10.79 4.28 -7.05
C ARG A 108 9.29 4.54 -7.07
N CYS A 109 8.60 4.12 -6.03
CA CYS A 109 7.14 4.15 -5.93
C CYS A 109 6.69 5.27 -4.99
N GLY A 110 6.74 6.51 -5.45
CA GLY A 110 5.89 7.58 -4.89
C GLY A 110 4.48 7.50 -5.51
N ASN A 111 4.43 7.36 -6.83
CA ASN A 111 3.26 6.96 -7.60
C ASN A 111 3.67 5.81 -8.51
N CYS A 112 3.18 4.60 -8.26
CA CYS A 112 3.47 3.45 -9.12
C CYS A 112 2.24 2.63 -9.47
N THR A 113 2.32 1.93 -10.59
CA THR A 113 1.25 1.04 -11.05
C THR A 113 1.83 -0.35 -11.30
N TRP A 114 1.24 -1.34 -10.66
CA TRP A 114 1.50 -2.75 -10.88
C TRP A 114 0.44 -3.32 -11.82
N ARG A 115 0.86 -3.68 -13.03
CA ARG A 115 0.02 -4.44 -13.97
C ARG A 115 0.17 -5.93 -13.66
N ILE A 116 -0.94 -6.59 -13.39
CA ILE A 116 -0.96 -8.02 -13.09
C ILE A 116 -1.19 -8.80 -14.38
N LEU A 117 -0.17 -9.56 -14.78
CA LEU A 117 -0.16 -10.40 -15.97
C LEU A 117 -0.01 -11.87 -15.56
N PRO A 118 -0.37 -12.84 -16.42
CA PRO A 118 -0.28 -14.26 -16.07
C PRO A 118 1.13 -14.70 -15.65
N ARG A 119 2.18 -14.14 -16.26
CA ARG A 119 3.59 -14.48 -15.96
C ARG A 119 4.14 -13.84 -14.68
N GLY A 120 3.44 -12.85 -14.12
CA GLY A 120 3.93 -12.08 -13.00
C GLY A 120 3.53 -10.61 -13.01
N PRO A 121 3.77 -9.90 -11.89
CA PRO A 121 3.47 -8.49 -11.76
C PRO A 121 4.55 -7.62 -12.42
N CYS A 122 4.13 -6.57 -13.13
CA CYS A 122 5.02 -5.58 -13.74
C CYS A 122 4.74 -4.17 -13.19
N MET A 123 5.76 -3.56 -12.59
CA MET A 123 5.69 -2.20 -12.07
C MET A 123 6.08 -1.18 -13.13
N THR A 124 5.25 -0.15 -13.28
CA THR A 124 5.57 1.09 -13.97
C THR A 124 5.74 2.19 -12.95
N TYR A 125 6.83 2.95 -13.06
CA TYR A 125 7.14 4.07 -12.17
C TYR A 125 7.95 5.13 -12.92
N THR A 126 8.05 6.34 -12.35
CA THR A 126 8.72 7.48 -13.00
C THR A 126 10.04 7.80 -12.29
N ILE A 127 11.11 8.01 -13.05
CA ILE A 127 12.38 8.56 -12.57
C ILE A 127 12.65 9.86 -13.34
N GLY A 128 12.56 11.01 -12.66
CA GLY A 128 12.62 12.30 -13.33
C GLY A 128 11.47 12.46 -14.33
N GLU A 129 11.80 12.59 -15.61
CA GLU A 129 10.80 12.66 -16.70
C GLU A 129 10.58 11.32 -17.41
N SER A 130 11.36 10.28 -17.07
CA SER A 130 11.33 8.99 -17.75
C SER A 130 10.40 8.00 -17.06
N LYS A 131 9.66 7.20 -17.85
CA LYS A 131 8.87 6.06 -17.35
C LYS A 131 9.68 4.78 -17.47
N GLU A 132 9.84 4.10 -16.35
CA GLU A 132 10.54 2.83 -16.23
C GLU A 132 9.54 1.68 -16.05
N TYR A 133 9.91 0.50 -16.55
CA TYR A 133 9.09 -0.72 -16.50
C TYR A 133 9.92 -1.87 -15.95
N LYS A 134 9.43 -2.54 -14.91
CA LYS A 134 10.12 -3.68 -14.31
C LYS A 134 9.16 -4.80 -13.94
N CYS A 135 9.39 -5.98 -14.52
CA CYS A 135 8.60 -7.19 -14.28
C CYS A 135 9.29 -8.14 -13.30
N TYR A 136 8.48 -8.87 -12.56
CA TYR A 136 8.92 -9.86 -11.58
C TYR A 136 8.17 -11.17 -11.78
N HIS A 137 8.74 -12.25 -11.27
CA HIS A 137 8.03 -13.52 -11.14
C HIS A 137 7.20 -13.53 -9.87
N TRP A 138 6.20 -14.43 -9.82
CA TRP A 138 5.48 -14.72 -8.59
C TRP A 138 6.44 -15.31 -7.56
N ASN A 139 6.20 -15.01 -6.29
CA ASN A 139 7.01 -15.58 -5.23
C ASN A 139 6.75 -17.10 -5.12
N GLY A 140 7.81 -17.89 -5.00
CA GLY A 140 7.72 -19.35 -4.86
C GLY A 140 7.60 -20.12 -6.17
N GLU A 141 7.43 -19.45 -7.31
CA GLU A 141 7.65 -20.08 -8.63
C GLU A 141 9.17 -20.17 -8.86
N VAL A 142 9.69 -21.40 -8.86
CA VAL A 142 11.09 -21.68 -9.21
C VAL A 142 11.16 -21.72 -10.75
N LEU A 143 12.13 -20.98 -11.32
CA LEU A 143 12.42 -20.96 -12.76
C LEU A 143 12.79 -22.35 -13.30
#